data_AF-A0A9Q0SIQ5-F1
#
_entry.id   AF-A0A9Q0SIQ5-F1
#
_cell.length_a   1.000
_cell.length_b   1.000
_cell.length_c   1.000
_cell.angle_alpha   90.00
_cell.angle_beta   90.00
_cell.angle_gamma   90.00
#
_symmetry.space_group_name_H-M   'P 1'
#
loop_
_entity.id
_entity.type
_entity.pdbx_description
1 polymer ?
#
loop_
_entity_poly.entity_id
_entity_poly.type
_entity_poly.pdbx_seq_one_letter_code
_entity_poly.pdbx_strand_id
1 'polypeptide(L)'
;MKVCMLGDAQHVEEATSIGLQWMDVEALKKLNKNKKLVKKLSKQYHAFLASESVIKQIPRLLGPGLNKAGKFPTLVNHQESLESKVNEIKATVKFQLKKVLCMGVAVGNCDMEDKQIFQNVQMSVNFLVSLLKKNWQNVKSLHLKSTMGTPVRLY
;
A
#
# COMPACT_ATOMS: atom_id res chain seq x y z
N MET A 1 0.33 -8.85 -5.67
CA MET A 1 0.79 -7.47 -5.40
C MET A 1 2.30 -7.40 -5.65
N LYS A 2 2.80 -6.42 -6.43
CA LYS A 2 4.26 -6.27 -6.67
C LYS A 2 4.83 -5.23 -5.70
N VAL A 3 5.71 -5.66 -4.81
CA VAL A 3 6.39 -4.81 -3.81
C VAL A 3 7.84 -4.63 -4.24
N CYS A 4 8.34 -3.40 -4.18
CA CYS A 4 9.72 -3.08 -4.52
C CYS A 4 10.46 -2.59 -3.27
N MET A 5 11.66 -3.11 -3.05
CA MET A 5 12.57 -2.69 -1.99
C MET A 5 13.52 -1.60 -2.50
N LEU A 6 13.68 -0.53 -1.73
CA LEU A 6 14.63 0.56 -1.96
C LEU A 6 15.55 0.64 -0.75
N GLY A 7 16.75 0.09 -0.84
CA GLY A 7 17.57 -0.13 0.35
C GLY A 7 19.06 -0.15 0.10
N ASP A 8 19.79 -0.24 1.20
CA ASP A 8 21.24 -0.47 1.22
C ASP A 8 21.57 -1.95 0.98
N ALA A 9 22.86 -2.28 0.82
CA ALA A 9 23.33 -3.62 0.46
C ALA A 9 22.73 -4.76 1.31
N GLN A 10 22.60 -4.57 2.62
CA GLN A 10 22.01 -5.58 3.52
C GLN A 10 20.55 -5.90 3.17
N HIS A 11 19.73 -4.86 2.94
CA HIS A 11 18.33 -5.03 2.56
C HIS A 11 18.18 -5.58 1.14
N VAL A 12 19.17 -5.37 0.28
CA VAL A 12 19.21 -5.88 -1.09
C VAL A 12 19.51 -7.38 -1.10
N GLU A 13 20.41 -7.84 -0.24
CA GLU A 13 20.70 -9.27 -0.04
C GLU A 13 19.49 -10.01 0.55
N GLU A 14 18.82 -9.44 1.56
CA GLU A 14 17.58 -9.98 2.11
C GLU A 14 16.45 -10.00 1.07
N ALA A 15 16.29 -8.91 0.31
CA ALA A 15 15.29 -8.84 -0.75
C ALA A 15 15.56 -9.87 -1.86
N THR A 16 16.83 -10.08 -2.22
CA THR A 16 17.23 -11.08 -3.23
C THR A 16 16.93 -12.49 -2.74
N SER A 17 17.19 -12.77 -1.46
CA SER A 17 16.89 -14.06 -0.83
C SER A 17 15.38 -14.38 -0.83
N ILE A 18 14.54 -13.34 -0.71
CA ILE A 18 13.07 -13.46 -0.72
C ILE A 18 12.51 -13.39 -2.16
N GLY A 19 13.35 -13.13 -3.17
CA GLY A 19 12.93 -12.96 -4.56
C GLY A 19 12.14 -11.66 -4.84
N LEU A 20 12.33 -10.64 -4.00
CA LEU A 20 11.74 -9.32 -4.18
C LEU A 20 12.56 -8.46 -5.15
N GLN A 21 11.87 -7.61 -5.90
CA GLN A 21 12.55 -6.68 -6.79
C GLN A 21 13.14 -5.53 -5.96
N TRP A 22 14.44 -5.32 -6.09
CA TRP A 22 15.20 -4.34 -5.32
C TRP A 22 15.77 -3.26 -6.24
N MET A 23 16.06 -2.08 -5.67
CA MET A 23 16.83 -1.04 -6.32
C MET A 23 17.79 -0.38 -5.34
N ASP A 24 19.05 -0.28 -5.75
CA ASP A 24 20.11 0.38 -4.97
C ASP A 24 20.07 1.90 -5.09
N VAL A 25 20.78 2.55 -4.18
CA VAL A 25 21.01 4.00 -4.17
C VAL A 25 21.61 4.49 -5.50
N GLU A 26 22.45 3.71 -6.17
CA GLU A 26 23.02 4.05 -7.48
C GLU A 26 21.99 4.00 -8.61
N ALA A 27 21.11 2.99 -8.60
CA ALA A 27 20.00 2.90 -9.55
C ALA A 27 19.01 4.04 -9.34
N LEU A 28 18.77 4.43 -8.08
CA LEU A 28 17.96 5.59 -7.71
C LEU A 28 18.59 6.91 -8.17
N LYS A 29 19.92 7.04 -8.13
CA LYS A 29 20.64 8.20 -8.70
C LYS A 29 20.58 8.25 -10.23
N LYS A 30 20.51 7.11 -10.94
CA LYS A 30 20.29 7.09 -12.40
C LYS A 30 18.89 7.57 -12.80
N LEU A 31 17.92 7.48 -11.88
CA LEU A 31 16.54 7.92 -12.07
C LEU A 31 16.30 9.39 -11.73
N ASN A 32 17.35 10.12 -11.33
CA ASN A 32 17.28 11.46 -10.78
C ASN A 32 16.53 12.43 -11.70
N LYS A 33 15.37 12.90 -11.22
CA LYS A 33 14.47 13.87 -11.89
C LYS A 33 13.84 13.45 -13.22
N ASN A 34 14.02 12.22 -13.71
CA ASN A 34 13.43 11.81 -14.97
C ASN A 34 11.96 11.39 -14.81
N LYS A 35 11.03 12.36 -14.95
CA LYS A 35 9.58 12.19 -14.69
C LYS A 35 8.95 10.99 -15.42
N LYS A 36 9.43 10.64 -16.63
CA LYS A 36 8.88 9.53 -17.43
C LYS A 36 9.20 8.18 -16.80
N LEU A 37 10.45 7.96 -16.38
CA LEU A 37 10.90 6.69 -15.80
C LEU A 37 10.29 6.48 -14.41
N VAL A 38 10.24 7.53 -13.58
CA VAL A 38 9.59 7.47 -12.26
C VAL A 38 8.10 7.15 -12.38
N LYS A 39 7.41 7.68 -13.39
CA LYS A 39 6.00 7.35 -13.67
C LYS A 39 5.81 5.92 -14.20
N LYS A 40 6.82 5.35 -14.86
CA LYS A 40 6.81 3.94 -15.30
C LYS A 40 6.98 3.01 -14.10
N LEU A 41 7.97 3.29 -13.25
CA LEU A 41 8.21 2.59 -11.99
C LEU A 41 6.98 2.61 -11.07
N SER A 42 6.37 3.78 -10.87
CA SER A 42 5.18 3.87 -10.01
C SER A 42 3.96 3.13 -10.53
N LYS A 43 3.89 2.83 -11.84
CA LYS A 43 2.84 2.00 -12.42
C LYS A 43 3.14 0.50 -12.30
N GLN A 44 4.41 0.11 -12.34
CA GLN A 44 4.84 -1.30 -12.26
C GLN A 44 4.64 -1.90 -10.86
N TYR A 45 4.87 -1.10 -9.81
CA TYR A 45 4.80 -1.56 -8.42
C TYR A 45 3.61 -0.99 -7.68
N HIS A 46 3.06 -1.77 -6.75
CA HIS A 46 1.89 -1.41 -5.95
C HIS A 46 2.31 -0.74 -4.63
N ALA A 47 3.37 -1.26 -4.01
CA ALA A 47 3.94 -0.72 -2.78
C ALA A 47 5.47 -0.63 -2.91
N PHE A 48 6.06 0.32 -2.17
CA PHE A 48 7.50 0.49 -2.04
C PHE A 48 7.86 0.41 -0.56
N LEU A 49 8.98 -0.23 -0.28
CA LEU A 49 9.58 -0.32 1.04
C LEU A 49 10.93 0.37 0.97
N ALA A 50 11.28 1.13 2.01
CA ALA A 50 12.55 1.85 2.05
C ALA A 50 13.27 1.66 3.39
N SER A 51 14.57 1.41 3.33
CA SER A 51 15.44 1.43 4.51
C SER A 51 15.57 2.85 5.07
N GLU A 52 15.82 2.97 6.37
CA GLU A 52 15.94 4.26 7.07
C GLU A 52 16.96 5.21 6.44
N SER A 53 18.07 4.68 5.93
CA SER A 53 19.14 5.42 5.28
C SER A 53 18.69 6.07 3.96
N VAL A 54 17.80 5.39 3.23
CA VAL A 54 17.38 5.77 1.88
C VAL A 54 16.12 6.65 1.92
N ILE A 55 15.23 6.47 2.90
CA ILE A 55 13.94 7.18 2.96
C ILE A 55 14.08 8.70 2.96
N LYS A 56 15.13 9.24 3.60
CA LYS A 56 15.40 10.69 3.67
C LYS A 56 15.83 11.27 2.32
N GLN A 57 16.42 10.43 1.44
CA GLN A 57 16.93 10.85 0.14
C GLN A 57 15.86 10.74 -0.98
N ILE A 58 14.84 9.91 -0.76
CA ILE A 58 13.77 9.62 -1.74
C ILE A 58 13.07 10.89 -2.28
N PRO A 59 12.66 11.87 -1.46
CA PRO A 59 12.05 13.10 -1.97
C PRO A 59 12.97 13.90 -2.89
N ARG A 60 14.29 13.89 -2.61
CA ARG A 60 15.29 14.64 -3.37
C ARG A 60 15.64 13.95 -4.70
N LEU A 61 15.78 12.63 -4.69
CA LEU A 61 16.19 11.83 -5.85
C LEU A 61 15.04 11.55 -6.84
N LEU A 62 13.89 11.12 -6.32
CA LEU A 62 12.74 10.71 -7.14
C LEU A 62 11.74 11.86 -7.36
N GLY A 63 11.92 12.98 -6.66
CA GLY A 63 11.06 14.13 -6.73
C GLY A 63 9.61 13.81 -6.30
N PRO A 64 8.63 14.68 -6.63
CA PRO A 64 7.24 14.49 -6.21
C PRO A 64 6.53 13.34 -6.95
N GLY A 65 7.21 12.59 -7.83
CA GLY A 65 6.59 11.60 -8.71
C GLY A 65 5.91 10.44 -7.95
N LEU A 66 6.56 9.91 -6.92
CA LEU A 66 6.01 8.84 -6.08
C LEU A 66 4.93 9.35 -5.12
N ASN A 67 5.12 10.54 -4.55
CA ASN A 67 4.13 11.13 -3.64
C ASN A 67 2.83 11.49 -4.39
N LYS A 68 2.94 12.05 -5.60
CA LYS A 68 1.78 12.34 -6.47
C LYS A 68 1.04 11.07 -6.90
N ALA A 69 1.73 9.93 -6.95
CA ALA A 69 1.12 8.63 -7.21
C ALA A 69 0.48 7.99 -5.95
N GLY A 70 0.64 8.58 -4.77
CA GLY A 70 0.11 8.06 -3.51
C GLY A 70 0.85 6.84 -2.96
N LYS A 71 2.00 6.48 -3.56
CA LYS A 71 2.81 5.29 -3.26
C LYS A 71 4.11 5.70 -2.57
N PHE A 72 3.99 6.46 -1.48
CA PHE A 72 5.16 6.80 -0.68
C PHE A 72 5.70 5.54 0.02
N PRO A 73 7.02 5.31 0.03
CA PRO A 73 7.59 4.11 0.61
C PRO A 73 7.33 4.00 2.12
N THR A 74 7.05 2.78 2.58
CA THR A 74 6.99 2.46 4.01
C THR A 74 8.38 2.20 4.56
N LEU A 75 8.65 2.69 5.78
CA LEU A 75 9.94 2.52 6.45
C LEU A 75 10.17 1.06 6.87
N VAL A 76 11.38 0.54 6.64
CA VAL A 76 11.87 -0.72 7.19
C VAL A 76 13.09 -0.46 8.06
N ASN A 77 13.06 -1.00 9.28
CA ASN A 77 14.22 -1.03 10.17
C ASN A 77 14.98 -2.34 9.96
N HIS A 78 16.31 -2.28 10.12
CA HIS A 78 17.21 -3.44 10.05
C HIS A 78 16.96 -4.49 11.15
N GLN A 79 16.15 -4.17 12.17
CA GLN A 79 15.80 -5.07 13.27
C GLN A 79 14.58 -5.95 12.96
N GLU A 80 13.77 -5.59 11.96
CA GLU A 80 12.54 -6.28 11.63
C GLU A 80 12.73 -7.12 10.37
N SER A 81 12.17 -8.32 10.32
CA SER A 81 12.28 -9.15 9.13
C SER A 81 11.52 -8.54 7.95
N LEU A 82 12.21 -8.45 6.82
CA LEU A 82 11.65 -7.94 5.56
C LEU A 82 10.38 -8.71 5.15
N GLU A 83 10.40 -10.02 5.36
CA GLU A 83 9.32 -10.92 4.97
C GLU A 83 8.02 -10.64 5.74
N SER A 84 8.11 -10.40 7.05
CA SER A 84 6.95 -10.04 7.87
C SER A 84 6.32 -8.75 7.38
N LYS A 85 7.12 -7.70 7.13
CA LYS A 85 6.59 -6.43 6.58
C LYS A 85 5.97 -6.58 5.20
N VAL A 86 6.56 -7.40 4.35
CA VAL A 86 6.03 -7.65 3.02
C VAL A 86 4.67 -8.36 3.12
N ASN A 87 4.53 -9.32 4.03
CA ASN A 87 3.26 -10.00 4.28
C ASN A 87 2.22 -9.06 4.92
N GLU A 88 2.61 -8.20 5.86
CA GLU A 88 1.74 -7.16 6.40
C GLU A 88 1.23 -6.22 5.30
N ILE A 89 2.10 -5.76 4.40
CA ILE A 89 1.71 -4.86 3.31
C ILE A 89 0.83 -5.57 2.28
N LYS A 90 1.07 -6.87 2.03
CA LYS A 90 0.19 -7.68 1.17
C LYS A 90 -1.20 -7.83 1.78
N ALA A 91 -1.29 -7.96 3.10
CA ALA A 91 -2.54 -8.11 3.84
C ALA A 91 -3.23 -6.77 4.15
N THR A 92 -2.53 -5.65 4.03
CA THR A 92 -3.07 -4.33 4.36
C THR A 92 -3.70 -3.64 3.15
N VAL A 93 -4.90 -3.09 3.35
CA VAL A 93 -5.57 -2.25 2.37
C VAL A 93 -5.65 -0.81 2.88
N LYS A 94 -5.17 0.13 2.06
CA LYS A 94 -5.11 1.55 2.43
C LYS A 94 -6.45 2.23 2.21
N PHE A 95 -7.07 2.72 3.29
CA PHE A 95 -8.19 3.64 3.21
C PHE A 95 -7.66 5.04 2.88
N GLN A 96 -8.08 5.60 1.73
CA GLN A 96 -7.72 6.98 1.37
C GLN A 96 -8.96 7.78 0.98
N LEU A 97 -9.39 8.66 1.88
CA LEU A 97 -10.37 9.69 1.59
C LEU A 97 -9.73 10.72 0.65
N LYS A 98 -10.26 10.82 -0.57
CA LYS A 98 -10.01 11.97 -1.45
C LYS A 98 -11.03 13.07 -1.13
N LYS A 99 -11.17 14.07 -2.01
CA LYS A 99 -12.22 15.10 -1.91
C LYS A 99 -13.66 14.59 -2.13
N VAL A 100 -13.88 13.27 -2.06
CA VAL A 100 -15.18 12.62 -2.33
C VAL A 100 -15.63 11.89 -1.08
N LEU A 101 -16.93 11.95 -0.79
CA LEU A 101 -17.55 11.35 0.41
C LEU A 101 -17.71 9.83 0.32
N CYS A 102 -17.63 9.27 -0.89
CA CYS A 102 -17.71 7.83 -1.15
C CYS A 102 -16.30 7.25 -1.35
N MET A 103 -16.05 6.11 -0.73
CA MET A 103 -14.83 5.32 -0.95
C MET A 103 -15.20 3.88 -1.24
N GLY A 104 -14.47 3.26 -2.17
CA GLY A 104 -14.51 1.82 -2.41
C GLY A 104 -13.20 1.20 -1.94
N VAL A 105 -13.31 0.14 -1.14
CA VAL A 105 -12.17 -0.64 -0.64
C VAL A 105 -12.42 -2.12 -0.90
N ALA A 106 -11.39 -2.82 -1.37
CA ALA A 106 -11.46 -4.27 -1.56
C ALA A 106 -11.19 -4.95 -0.21
N VAL A 107 -12.10 -5.82 0.22
CA VAL A 107 -12.06 -6.46 1.54
C VAL A 107 -11.78 -7.97 1.46
N GLY A 108 -11.81 -8.54 0.26
CA GLY A 108 -11.50 -9.95 0.02
C GLY A 108 -11.64 -10.32 -1.46
N ASN A 109 -11.22 -11.55 -1.79
CA ASN A 109 -11.46 -12.18 -3.08
C ASN A 109 -12.67 -13.12 -2.98
N CYS A 110 -13.38 -13.35 -4.08
CA CYS A 110 -14.54 -14.24 -4.11
C CYS A 110 -14.18 -15.72 -3.90
N ASP A 111 -12.91 -16.09 -4.04
CA ASP A 111 -12.43 -17.46 -3.81
C ASP A 111 -12.16 -17.78 -2.32
N MET A 112 -12.29 -16.79 -1.42
CA MET A 112 -12.13 -16.98 0.02
C MET A 112 -13.40 -17.53 0.66
N GLU A 113 -13.26 -18.15 1.83
CA GLU A 113 -14.39 -18.68 2.59
C GLU A 113 -15.27 -17.55 3.15
N ASP A 114 -16.59 -17.76 3.15
CA ASP A 114 -17.58 -16.74 3.57
C ASP A 114 -17.32 -16.19 4.98
N LYS A 115 -16.86 -17.06 5.90
CA LYS A 115 -16.50 -16.66 7.28
C LYS A 115 -15.34 -15.66 7.32
N GLN A 116 -14.33 -15.88 6.48
CA GLN A 116 -13.16 -15.00 6.41
C GLN A 116 -13.55 -13.64 5.80
N ILE A 117 -14.39 -13.65 4.77
CA ILE A 117 -14.91 -12.43 4.15
C ILE A 117 -15.74 -11.63 5.16
N PHE A 118 -16.63 -12.29 5.90
CA PHE A 118 -17.43 -11.64 6.93
C PHE A 118 -16.56 -10.97 8.00
N GLN A 119 -15.56 -11.67 8.53
CA GLN A 119 -14.64 -11.14 9.53
C GLN A 119 -13.86 -9.92 8.97
N ASN A 120 -13.38 -10.01 7.74
CA ASN A 120 -12.66 -8.91 7.09
C ASN A 120 -13.54 -7.67 6.89
N VAL A 121 -14.81 -7.87 6.50
CA VAL A 121 -15.80 -6.77 6.35
C VAL A 121 -16.07 -6.10 7.69
N GLN A 122 -16.31 -6.88 8.75
CA GLN A 122 -16.55 -6.33 10.08
C GLN A 122 -15.34 -5.55 10.60
N MET A 123 -14.11 -6.10 10.48
CA MET A 123 -12.89 -5.41 10.88
C MET A 123 -12.68 -4.10 10.09
N SER A 124 -12.89 -4.14 8.77
CA SER A 124 -12.75 -2.97 7.90
C SER A 124 -13.72 -1.84 8.23
N VAL A 125 -14.99 -2.18 8.47
CA VAL A 125 -16.02 -1.19 8.84
C VAL A 125 -15.74 -0.61 10.21
N ASN A 126 -15.41 -1.43 11.20
CA ASN A 126 -15.11 -0.97 12.56
C ASN A 126 -13.87 -0.06 12.59
N PHE A 127 -12.81 -0.44 11.87
CA PHE A 127 -11.62 0.40 11.74
C PHE A 127 -11.95 1.75 11.10
N LEU A 128 -12.71 1.76 10.00
CA LEU A 128 -13.10 2.99 9.33
C LEU A 128 -13.95 3.90 10.23
N VAL A 129 -14.92 3.34 10.95
CA VAL A 129 -15.78 4.08 11.88
C VAL A 129 -14.97 4.71 12.99
N SER A 130 -13.98 4.00 13.55
CA SER A 130 -13.12 4.52 14.63
C SER A 130 -12.30 5.75 14.25
N LEU A 131 -12.01 5.93 12.95
CA LEU A 131 -11.26 7.09 12.43
C LEU A 131 -12.14 8.35 12.25
N LEU A 132 -13.47 8.22 12.32
CA LEU A 132 -14.40 9.34 12.12
C LEU A 132 -14.77 9.98 13.46
N LYS A 133 -14.68 11.32 13.55
CA LYS A 133 -14.95 12.08 14.80
C LYS A 133 -16.32 11.83 15.46
N LYS A 134 -17.31 11.31 14.72
CA LYS A 134 -18.65 10.98 15.23
C LYS A 134 -19.01 9.51 15.01
N ASN A 135 -18.03 8.64 14.77
CA ASN A 135 -18.22 7.21 14.53
C ASN A 135 -19.36 6.95 13.52
N TRP A 136 -20.36 6.14 13.93
CA TRP A 136 -21.50 5.73 13.12
C TRP A 136 -22.42 6.87 12.67
N GLN A 137 -22.50 7.97 13.42
CA GLN A 137 -23.33 9.11 13.02
C GLN A 137 -22.82 9.80 11.75
N ASN A 138 -21.55 9.60 11.41
CA ASN A 138 -20.94 10.14 10.20
C ASN A 138 -21.07 9.20 8.99
N VAL A 139 -21.63 8.00 9.18
CA VAL A 139 -21.85 7.01 8.12
C VAL A 139 -23.31 7.08 7.69
N LYS A 140 -23.57 7.51 6.46
CA LYS A 140 -24.95 7.62 5.93
C LYS A 140 -25.45 6.30 5.36
N SER A 141 -24.59 5.57 4.65
CA SER A 141 -24.95 4.29 4.03
C SER A 141 -23.73 3.43 3.76
N LEU A 142 -23.86 2.11 3.91
CA LEU A 142 -22.84 1.12 3.57
C LEU A 142 -23.37 0.19 2.48
N HIS A 143 -22.59 0.05 1.41
CA HIS A 143 -22.91 -0.83 0.29
C HIS A 143 -21.80 -1.85 0.10
N LEU A 144 -22.17 -3.12 -0.02
CA LEU A 144 -21.26 -4.21 -0.35
C LEU A 144 -21.61 -4.71 -1.75
N LYS A 145 -20.60 -4.79 -2.61
CA LYS A 145 -20.75 -5.32 -3.98
C LYS A 145 -19.57 -6.21 -4.32
N SER A 146 -19.82 -7.23 -5.11
CA SER A 146 -18.75 -7.96 -5.81
C SER A 146 -18.40 -7.24 -7.13
N THR A 147 -17.37 -7.71 -7.83
CA THR A 147 -16.91 -7.10 -9.09
C THR A 147 -18.01 -7.06 -10.16
N MET A 148 -18.81 -8.13 -10.25
CA MET A 148 -19.86 -8.30 -11.27
C MET A 148 -21.29 -8.39 -10.68
N GLY A 149 -21.44 -8.37 -9.36
CA GLY A 149 -22.73 -8.51 -8.70
C GLY A 149 -23.43 -7.18 -8.42
N THR A 150 -24.72 -7.28 -8.15
CA THR A 150 -25.54 -6.16 -7.71
C THR A 150 -25.12 -5.68 -6.31
N PRO A 151 -25.12 -4.37 -6.05
CA PRO A 151 -24.80 -3.84 -4.74
C PRO A 151 -25.90 -4.15 -3.73
N VAL A 152 -25.50 -4.65 -2.56
CA VAL A 152 -26.36 -4.89 -1.41
C VAL A 152 -26.11 -3.79 -0.39
N ARG A 153 -27.18 -3.15 0.09
CA ARG A 153 -27.10 -2.13 1.13
C ARG A 153 -27.16 -2.79 2.51
N LEU A 154 -26.17 -2.51 3.35
CA LEU A 154 -26.06 -3.02 4.72
C LEU A 154 -26.56 -1.99 5.76
N TYR A 155 -26.40 -0.70 5.46
CA TYR A 155 -26.80 0.44 6.31
C TYR A 155 -27.23 1.61 5.41
#